data_AF-A0A0S2TEF0-F1
#
_entry.id   AF-A0A0S2TEF0-F1
#
_cell.length_a   1.000
_cell.length_b   1.000
_cell.length_c   1.000
_cell.angle_alpha   90.00
_cell.angle_beta   90.00
_cell.angle_gamma   90.00
#
_symmetry.space_group_name_H-M   'P 1'
#
loop_
_entity.id
_entity.type
_entity.pdbx_description
1 polymer ?
#
loop_
_entity_poly.entity_id
_entity_poly.type
_entity_poly.pdbx_seq_one_letter_code
_entity_poly.pdbx_strand_id
1 'polypeptide(L)'
;MAINSFYSKGNNSNSVVDSMIIGRNDQRGFLRMDVNATLTFKFCGADDVYEGASQDLSATGLRFVSPQKVSVGDMLDVCMKPGIDITPPLETTLAVVRVTQTNDGQYEVAGVLQQNDPA
;
A
#
# COMPACT_ATOMS: atom_id res chain seq x y z
N MET A 1 -22.51 -22.27 -30.49
CA MET A 1 -23.26 -21.02 -30.70
C MET A 1 -22.23 -19.90 -30.71
N ALA A 2 -22.04 -19.25 -31.86
CA ALA A 2 -20.91 -18.36 -32.12
C ALA A 2 -21.20 -16.93 -31.62
N ILE A 3 -20.17 -16.31 -31.03
CA ILE A 3 -20.16 -14.91 -30.62
C ILE A 3 -19.95 -14.02 -31.85
N ASN A 4 -20.95 -13.22 -32.22
CA ASN A 4 -20.76 -12.14 -33.19
C ASN A 4 -20.50 -10.83 -32.46
N SER A 5 -19.26 -10.36 -32.65
CA SER A 5 -18.72 -9.06 -32.31
C SER A 5 -19.53 -7.95 -32.98
N PHE A 6 -20.08 -7.03 -32.19
CA PHE A 6 -20.75 -5.82 -32.67
C PHE A 6 -19.87 -4.60 -32.38
N TYR A 7 -18.92 -4.32 -33.27
CA TYR A 7 -18.31 -2.99 -33.37
C TYR A 7 -18.91 -2.27 -34.59
N SER A 8 -19.86 -1.38 -34.34
CA SER A 8 -20.34 -0.40 -35.32
C SER A 8 -19.54 0.89 -35.17
N LYS A 9 -18.89 1.32 -36.26
CA LYS A 9 -18.22 2.63 -36.36
C LYS A 9 -19.26 3.75 -36.35
N GLY A 10 -19.17 4.63 -35.35
CA GLY A 10 -19.84 5.93 -35.33
C GLY A 10 -18.82 7.03 -35.02
N ASN A 11 -18.43 7.77 -36.05
CA ASN A 11 -17.54 8.92 -35.99
C ASN A 11 -18.32 10.15 -35.47
N ASN A 12 -18.05 10.60 -34.24
CA ASN A 12 -18.39 11.96 -33.82
C ASN A 12 -17.44 12.47 -32.74
N SER A 13 -16.93 13.67 -32.97
CA SER A 13 -15.89 14.36 -32.23
C SER A 13 -16.38 14.79 -30.85
N ASN A 14 -16.03 14.04 -29.79
CA ASN A 14 -15.85 14.54 -28.43
C ASN A 14 -15.14 13.47 -27.58
N SER A 15 -13.84 13.65 -27.44
CA SER A 15 -12.90 12.81 -26.70
C SER A 15 -13.08 12.97 -25.18
N VAL A 16 -14.00 12.23 -24.56
CA VAL A 16 -14.03 12.09 -23.08
C VAL A 16 -14.43 10.68 -22.58
N VAL A 17 -14.42 9.65 -23.43
CA VAL A 17 -14.75 8.26 -22.99
C VAL A 17 -13.64 7.24 -23.23
N ASP A 18 -12.43 7.68 -23.60
CA ASP A 18 -11.24 6.84 -23.77
C ASP A 18 -10.31 6.94 -22.54
N SER A 19 -10.88 6.96 -21.32
CA SER A 19 -10.11 7.18 -20.10
C SER A 19 -10.66 6.44 -18.89
N MET A 20 -11.14 5.20 -19.05
CA MET A 20 -11.41 4.35 -17.89
C MET A 20 -11.58 2.89 -18.34
N ILE A 21 -10.48 2.20 -18.63
CA ILE A 21 -10.22 0.79 -18.28
C ILE A 21 -8.72 0.55 -18.57
N ILE A 22 -7.95 0.46 -17.48
CA ILE A 22 -6.84 -0.47 -17.22
C ILE A 22 -5.81 -0.59 -18.36
N GLY A 23 -4.73 0.19 -18.23
CA GLY A 23 -3.48 -0.07 -18.92
C GLY A 23 -2.98 -1.48 -18.59
N ARG A 24 -3.11 -2.39 -19.56
CA ARG A 24 -2.50 -3.73 -19.57
C ARG A 24 -0.98 -3.62 -19.64
N ASN A 25 -0.33 -3.29 -18.52
CA ASN A 25 1.02 -3.73 -18.16
C ASN A 25 1.36 -3.34 -16.71
N ASP A 26 0.39 -3.38 -15.80
CA ASP A 26 0.71 -3.23 -14.38
C ASP A 26 1.04 -4.63 -13.82
N GLN A 27 2.31 -4.87 -13.46
CA GLN A 27 2.73 -6.09 -12.77
C GLN A 27 2.20 -6.16 -11.33
N ARG A 28 1.37 -5.20 -10.91
CA ARG A 28 0.82 -5.08 -9.56
C ARG A 28 -0.64 -5.52 -9.57
N GLY A 29 -0.95 -6.58 -8.83
CA GLY A 29 -2.30 -7.15 -8.74
C GLY A 29 -3.30 -6.35 -7.89
N PHE A 30 -2.89 -5.22 -7.27
CA PHE A 30 -3.70 -4.47 -6.32
C PHE A 30 -3.51 -2.96 -6.47
N LEU A 31 -4.62 -2.21 -6.41
CA LEU A 31 -4.61 -0.74 -6.37
C LEU A 31 -3.89 -0.25 -5.10
N ARG A 32 -3.04 0.76 -5.25
CA ARG A 32 -2.38 1.47 -4.15
C ARG A 32 -3.07 2.80 -3.92
N MET A 33 -3.49 3.03 -2.69
CA MET A 33 -3.98 4.31 -2.23
C MET A 33 -2.77 5.12 -1.76
N ASP A 34 -2.65 6.35 -2.23
CA ASP A 34 -1.74 7.31 -1.62
C ASP A 34 -2.30 7.68 -0.25
N VAL A 35 -1.62 7.25 0.81
CA VAL A 35 -2.03 7.48 2.18
C VAL A 35 -0.93 8.30 2.83
N ASN A 36 -1.17 9.59 3.01
CA ASN A 36 -0.34 10.48 3.83
C ASN A 36 -0.87 10.48 5.26
N ALA A 37 -0.73 9.35 5.95
CA ALA A 37 -1.13 9.20 7.35
C ALA A 37 0.09 8.90 8.22
N THR A 38 0.03 9.33 9.47
CA THR A 38 0.96 8.85 10.49
C THR A 38 0.59 7.42 10.83
N LEU A 39 1.61 6.56 10.92
CA LEU A 39 1.48 5.20 11.42
C LEU A 39 2.39 5.01 12.62
N THR A 40 2.02 4.09 13.51
CA THR A 40 2.92 3.60 14.54
C THR A 40 3.36 2.18 14.22
N PHE A 41 4.57 1.84 14.64
CA PHE A 41 5.08 0.48 14.49
C PHE A 41 5.94 0.07 15.69
N LYS A 42 6.03 -1.24 15.90
CA LYS A 42 6.93 -1.88 16.86
C LYS A 42 7.70 -2.99 16.17
N PHE A 43 8.92 -3.27 16.61
CA PHE A 43 9.56 -4.55 16.25
C PHE A 43 8.84 -5.68 16.99
N CYS A 44 8.54 -6.78 16.32
CA CYS A 44 7.85 -7.89 16.96
C CYS A 44 8.63 -8.36 18.21
N GLY A 45 7.95 -8.40 19.36
CA GLY A 45 8.55 -8.76 20.65
C GLY A 45 9.23 -7.61 21.40
N ALA A 46 9.25 -6.40 20.86
CA ALA A 46 9.69 -5.19 21.56
C ALA A 46 8.48 -4.39 22.09
N ASP A 47 8.68 -3.71 23.22
CA ASP A 47 7.65 -2.85 23.81
C ASP A 47 7.63 -1.44 23.21
N ASP A 48 8.80 -0.98 22.73
CA ASP A 48 9.02 0.34 22.19
C ASP A 48 8.14 0.61 20.96
N VAL A 49 7.53 1.79 20.94
CA VAL A 49 6.64 2.24 19.87
C VAL A 49 7.29 3.39 19.13
N TYR A 50 7.31 3.29 17.81
CA TYR A 50 7.89 4.30 16.93
C TYR A 50 6.84 4.84 15.98
N GLU A 51 7.06 6.07 15.52
CA GLU A 51 6.23 6.72 14.51
C GLU A 51 6.90 6.67 13.14
N GLY A 52 6.08 6.55 12.10
CA GLY A 52 6.47 6.64 10.71
C GLY A 52 5.43 7.37 9.88
N ALA A 53 5.82 7.80 8.68
CA ALA A 53 4.93 8.45 7.72
C ALA A 53 4.61 7.49 6.57
N SER A 54 3.35 7.07 6.43
CA SER A 54 2.96 6.24 5.29
C SER A 54 3.06 7.02 3.98
N GLN A 55 3.38 6.30 2.92
CA GLN A 55 3.48 6.84 1.56
C GLN A 55 2.35 6.26 0.69
N ASP A 56 2.25 4.93 0.66
CA ASP A 56 1.16 4.22 -0.01
C ASP A 56 0.79 2.94 0.72
N LEU A 57 -0.50 2.60 0.62
CA LEU A 57 -1.09 1.38 1.15
C LEU A 57 -1.83 0.64 0.03
N SER A 58 -1.73 -0.67 0.01
CA SER A 58 -2.53 -1.57 -0.81
C SER A 58 -3.07 -2.70 0.04
N ALA A 59 -3.93 -3.54 -0.55
CA ALA A 59 -4.46 -4.72 0.13
C ALA A 59 -3.38 -5.66 0.69
N THR A 60 -2.18 -5.69 0.09
CA THR A 60 -1.13 -6.65 0.45
C THR A 60 0.17 -6.02 0.93
N GLY A 61 0.27 -4.70 0.99
CA GLY A 61 1.55 -4.06 1.25
C GLY A 61 1.45 -2.60 1.62
N LEU A 62 2.49 -2.15 2.32
CA LEU A 62 2.62 -0.80 2.88
C LEU A 62 4.03 -0.28 2.59
N ARG A 63 4.11 0.99 2.20
CA ARG A 63 5.36 1.75 2.15
C ARG A 63 5.27 2.93 3.10
N PHE A 64 6.33 3.14 3.87
CA PHE A 64 6.41 4.25 4.80
C PHE A 64 7.86 4.70 5.00
N VAL A 65 8.02 5.86 5.62
CA VAL A 65 9.32 6.40 6.03
C VAL A 65 9.44 6.30 7.54
N SER A 66 10.58 5.80 8.00
CA SER A 66 10.92 5.62 9.40
C SER A 66 12.18 6.42 9.76
N PRO A 67 12.20 7.15 10.89
CA PRO A 67 13.42 7.70 11.45
C PRO A 67 14.28 6.61 12.13
N GLN A 68 13.69 5.47 12.47
CA GLN A 68 14.40 4.33 13.06
C GLN A 68 14.99 3.43 12.00
N LYS A 69 16.16 2.86 12.31
CA LYS A 69 16.81 1.88 11.47
C LYS A 69 16.00 0.59 11.43
N VAL A 70 15.54 0.24 10.24
CA VAL A 70 14.84 -1.02 9.94
C VAL A 70 15.70 -1.82 8.96
N SER A 71 15.68 -3.13 9.06
CA SER A 71 16.40 -4.06 8.19
C SER A 71 15.43 -4.91 7.36
N VAL A 72 15.88 -5.37 6.19
CA VAL A 72 15.13 -6.36 5.41
C VAL A 72 15.05 -7.66 6.22
N GLY A 73 13.84 -8.25 6.28
CA GLY A 73 13.54 -9.43 7.08
C GLY A 73 12.98 -9.12 8.46
N ASP A 74 13.01 -7.87 8.92
CA ASP A 74 12.35 -7.49 10.17
C ASP A 74 10.83 -7.71 10.07
N MET A 75 10.24 -8.13 11.19
CA MET A 75 8.79 -8.22 11.37
C MET A 75 8.35 -7.06 12.25
N LEU A 76 7.43 -6.25 11.74
CA LEU A 76 6.94 -5.06 12.42
C LEU A 76 5.44 -5.18 12.68
N ASP A 77 5.01 -4.97 13.92
CA ASP A 77 3.59 -4.77 14.20
C ASP A 77 3.24 -3.32 13.89
N VAL A 78 2.38 -3.10 12.90
CA VAL A 78 2.01 -1.77 12.40
C VAL A 78 0.57 -1.45 12.77
N CYS A 79 0.34 -0.22 13.20
CA CYS A 79 -0.98 0.33 13.47
C CYS A 79 -1.15 1.65 12.69
N MET A 80 -2.18 1.73 11.86
CA MET A 80 -2.55 2.95 11.15
C MET A 80 -3.98 3.31 11.51
N LYS A 81 -4.16 4.49 12.12
CA LYS A 81 -5.47 5.02 12.49
C LYS A 81 -5.98 5.98 11.42
N PRO A 82 -7.15 5.72 10.82
CA PRO A 82 -7.78 6.68 9.92
C PRO A 82 -8.16 7.96 10.67
N GLY A 83 -8.14 9.11 9.98
CA GLY A 83 -8.57 10.39 10.56
C GLY A 83 -10.08 10.51 10.80
N ILE A 84 -10.86 9.49 10.43
CA ILE A 84 -12.30 9.39 10.68
C ILE A 84 -12.59 8.08 11.43
N ASP A 85 -13.24 8.16 12.59
CA ASP A 85 -13.46 7.03 13.50
C ASP A 85 -14.35 5.92 12.93
N ILE A 86 -15.05 6.16 11.82
CA ILE A 86 -15.90 5.17 11.15
C ILE A 86 -15.09 4.08 10.45
N THR A 87 -13.84 4.37 10.08
CA THR A 87 -12.96 3.38 9.45
C THR A 87 -12.11 2.72 10.55
N PRO A 88 -12.20 1.39 10.73
CA PRO A 88 -11.39 0.70 11.72
C PRO A 88 -9.88 0.94 11.51
N PRO A 89 -9.07 0.97 12.59
CA PRO A 89 -7.63 1.00 12.45
C PRO A 89 -7.13 -0.23 11.71
N LEU A 90 -6.11 -0.05 10.88
CA LEU A 90 -5.36 -1.16 10.31
C LEU A 90 -4.33 -1.61 11.36
N GLU A 91 -4.52 -2.80 11.91
CA GLU A 91 -3.59 -3.46 12.83
C GLU A 91 -3.14 -4.79 12.20
N THR A 92 -1.86 -4.91 11.88
CA THR A 92 -1.32 -6.06 11.14
C THR A 92 0.19 -6.16 11.33
N THR A 93 0.76 -7.32 11.00
CA THR A 93 2.21 -7.51 10.99
C THR A 93 2.73 -7.29 9.56
N LEU A 94 3.82 -6.54 9.45
CA LEU A 94 4.48 -6.20 8.20
C LEU A 94 5.81 -6.94 8.12
N ALA A 95 5.97 -7.79 7.12
CA ALA A 95 7.26 -8.39 6.78
C ALA A 95 8.04 -7.43 5.88
N VAL A 96 9.19 -6.93 6.35
CA VAL A 96 9.99 -5.96 5.60
C VAL A 96 10.73 -6.66 4.46
N VAL A 97 10.44 -6.25 3.22
CA VAL A 97 11.05 -6.85 2.02
C VAL A 97 12.06 -5.93 1.35
N ARG A 98 12.01 -4.63 1.62
CA ARG A 98 12.94 -3.65 1.06
C ARG A 98 13.12 -2.46 1.99
N VAL A 99 14.37 -2.05 2.16
CA VAL A 99 14.74 -0.82 2.88
C VAL A 99 15.68 0.00 2.00
N THR A 100 15.50 1.31 1.97
CA THR A 100 16.42 2.25 1.34
C THR A 100 16.69 3.38 2.31
N GLN A 101 17.95 3.60 2.67
CA GLN A 101 18.32 4.74 3.49
C GLN A 101 18.31 6.00 2.61
N THR A 102 17.65 7.05 3.07
CA THR A 102 17.63 8.34 2.40
C THR A 102 18.83 9.18 2.82
N ASN A 103 19.15 10.21 2.04
CA ASN A 103 20.25 11.14 2.35
C ASN A 103 20.05 11.87 3.68
N ASP A 104 18.80 12.00 4.14
CA ASP A 104 18.42 12.68 5.39
C ASP A 104 18.54 11.77 6.62
N GLY A 105 19.12 10.56 6.47
CA GLY A 105 19.27 9.60 7.56
C GLY A 105 17.99 8.86 7.94
N GLN A 106 16.94 8.99 7.14
CA GLN A 106 15.70 8.22 7.31
C GLN A 106 15.73 6.93 6.49
N TYR A 107 14.75 6.07 6.73
CA TYR A 107 14.63 4.77 6.09
C TYR A 107 13.29 4.68 5.37
N GLU A 108 13.32 4.60 4.04
CA GLU A 108 12.17 4.17 3.26
C GLU A 108 12.01 2.66 3.38
N VAL A 109 10.89 2.23 3.95
CA VAL A 109 10.58 0.83 4.24
C VAL A 109 9.41 0.41 3.38
N ALA A 110 9.55 -0.73 2.70
CA ALA A 110 8.45 -1.39 2.01
C ALA A 110 8.31 -2.83 2.51
N GLY A 111 7.08 -3.21 2.84
CA GLY A 111 6.77 -4.53 3.37
C GLY A 111 5.48 -5.11 2.81
N VAL A 112 5.30 -6.40 3.07
CA VAL A 112 4.08 -7.15 2.77
C VAL A 112 3.29 -7.32 4.06
N LEU A 113 1.99 -7.00 4.00
CA LEU A 113 1.09 -7.18 5.15
C LEU A 113 0.79 -8.66 5.31
N GLN A 114 0.94 -9.17 6.52
CA GLN A 114 0.50 -10.50 6.90
C GLN A 114 -0.84 -10.37 7.61
N GLN A 115 -1.88 -10.91 6.98
CA GLN A 115 -3.18 -11.01 7.62
C GLN A 115 -3.05 -11.97 8.80
N ASN A 116 -3.11 -11.44 10.01
CA ASN A 116 -3.29 -12.25 11.21
C ASN A 116 -4.75 -12.69 11.21
N ASP A 117 -5.03 -13.87 10.68
CA ASP A 117 -6.37 -14.45 10.82
C ASP A 117 -6.68 -14.60 12.31
N PRO A 118 -7.81 -14.04 12.80
CA PRO A 118 -8.22 -14.28 14.17
C PRO A 118 -8.47 -15.78 14.35
N ALA A 119 -7.77 -16.38 15.31
CA ALA A 119 -7.92 -17.77 15.71
C ALA A 119 -9.33 -18.07 16.24
#